data_AF-A0A9N9B2I8-F1
#
_entry.id   AF-A0A9N9B2I8-F1
#
_cell.length_a   1.000
_cell.length_b   1.000
_cell.length_c   1.000
_cell.angle_alpha   90.00
_cell.angle_beta   90.00
_cell.angle_gamma   90.00
#
_symmetry.space_group_name_H-M   'P 1'
#
loop_
_entity.id
_entity.type
_entity.pdbx_description
1 polymer ?
#
loop_
_entity_poly.entity_id
_entity_poly.type
_entity_poly.pdbx_seq_one_letter_code
_entity_poly.pdbx_strand_id
1 'polypeptide(L)'
;MKDDLIIHVVGNKLDLASTHRVIPLKRTQEYISRILGNDYAVHEVSAKDDKGIEELFLQITRALVDRRNNRECRQSLHTNSVYVGSPEESQQTTDTTCCNS
;
A
#
# COMPACT_ATOMS: atom_id res chain seq x y z
N MET A 1 -12.66 -9.41 0.63
CA MET A 1 -12.63 -8.98 -0.80
C MET A 1 -12.66 -7.47 -0.98
N LYS A 2 -13.20 -6.68 -0.03
CA LYS A 2 -13.27 -5.21 -0.16
C LYS A 2 -11.97 -4.48 0.20
N ASP A 3 -11.06 -5.17 0.89
CA ASP A 3 -9.80 -4.59 1.35
C ASP A 3 -8.78 -4.38 0.24
N ASP A 4 -9.04 -4.88 -0.98
CA ASP A 4 -8.10 -4.86 -2.11
C ASP A 4 -8.11 -3.62 -3.01
N LEU A 5 -8.98 -2.65 -2.70
CA LEU A 5 -9.17 -1.48 -3.54
C LEU A 5 -8.29 -0.33 -3.07
N ILE A 6 -7.47 0.20 -3.99
CA ILE A 6 -6.75 1.45 -3.80
C ILE A 6 -7.59 2.56 -4.44
N ILE A 7 -7.93 3.59 -3.69
CA ILE A 7 -8.77 4.70 -4.16
C ILE A 7 -7.93 5.98 -4.08
N HIS A 8 -7.85 6.70 -5.19
CA HIS A 8 -7.24 8.04 -5.25
C HIS A 8 -8.32 9.05 -5.65
N VAL A 9 -8.41 10.16 -4.91
CA VAL A 9 -9.37 11.23 -5.24
C VAL A 9 -8.65 12.27 -6.09
N VAL A 10 -9.22 12.57 -7.25
CA VAL A 10 -8.57 13.43 -8.25
C VAL A 10 -9.48 14.60 -8.63
N GLY A 11 -9.04 15.81 -8.34
CA GLY A 11 -9.62 17.05 -8.85
C GLY A 11 -9.06 17.37 -10.23
N ASN A 12 -9.80 17.04 -11.29
CA ASN A 12 -9.40 17.38 -12.67
C ASN A 12 -9.72 18.85 -13.00
N LYS A 13 -9.08 19.35 -14.06
CA LYS A 13 -9.20 20.71 -14.60
C LYS A 13 -8.63 21.78 -13.65
N LEU A 14 -7.43 21.52 -13.13
CA LEU A 14 -6.68 22.51 -12.34
C LEU A 14 -6.51 23.85 -13.08
N ASP A 15 -6.49 23.84 -14.41
CA ASP A 15 -6.47 25.06 -15.25
C ASP A 15 -7.67 25.99 -15.01
N LEU A 16 -8.83 25.45 -14.63
CA LEU A 16 -10.03 26.22 -14.31
C LEU A 16 -10.19 26.52 -12.82
N ALA A 17 -9.32 25.95 -11.98
CA ALA A 17 -9.40 26.12 -10.54
C ALA A 17 -9.25 27.59 -10.11
N SER A 18 -8.46 28.38 -10.83
CA SER A 18 -8.28 29.80 -10.52
C SER A 18 -9.55 30.64 -10.66
N THR A 19 -10.49 30.21 -11.52
CA THR A 19 -11.68 30.99 -11.88
C THR A 19 -12.97 30.39 -11.31
N HIS A 20 -13.05 29.06 -11.20
CA HIS A 20 -14.28 28.34 -10.83
C HIS A 20 -14.18 27.53 -9.53
N ARG A 21 -13.11 27.67 -8.75
CA ARG A 21 -12.96 26.90 -7.50
C ARG A 21 -13.89 27.43 -6.41
N VAL A 22 -14.86 26.61 -6.03
CA VAL A 22 -15.74 26.84 -4.88
C VAL A 22 -15.14 26.32 -3.57
N ILE A 23 -14.36 25.22 -3.65
CA ILE A 23 -13.86 24.52 -2.47
C ILE A 23 -12.32 24.45 -2.53
N PRO A 24 -11.61 24.92 -1.48
CA PRO A 24 -10.15 24.82 -1.43
C PRO A 24 -9.70 23.38 -1.18
N LEU A 25 -8.55 23.00 -1.75
CA LEU A 25 -7.97 21.66 -1.64
C LEU A 25 -7.87 21.16 -0.19
N LYS A 26 -7.45 22.04 0.73
CA LYS A 26 -7.33 21.72 2.16
C LYS A 26 -8.64 21.20 2.76
N ARG A 27 -9.78 21.80 2.38
CA ARG A 27 -11.10 21.37 2.86
C ARG A 27 -11.48 20.00 2.30
N THR A 28 -11.12 19.74 1.04
CA THR A 28 -11.32 18.42 0.41
C THR A 28 -10.48 17.34 1.08
N GLN A 29 -9.21 17.63 1.39
CA GLN A 29 -8.32 16.73 2.13
C GLN A 29 -8.88 16.41 3.51
N GLU A 30 -9.26 17.43 4.28
CA GLU A 30 -9.87 17.23 5.61
C GLU A 30 -11.17 16.40 5.53
N TYR A 31 -11.99 16.61 4.51
CA TYR A 31 -13.22 15.85 4.31
C TYR A 31 -12.92 14.37 4.02
N ILE A 32 -11.95 14.10 3.15
CA ILE A 32 -11.56 12.73 2.78
C ILE A 32 -10.95 12.01 3.98
N SER A 33 -10.09 12.67 4.75
CA SER A 33 -9.54 12.12 5.98
C SER A 33 -10.61 11.75 6.99
N ARG A 34 -11.70 12.54 7.07
CA ARG A 34 -12.82 12.26 8.00
C ARG A 34 -13.73 11.11 7.55
N ILE A 35 -13.95 10.94 6.25
CA ILE A 35 -14.91 9.95 5.72
C ILE A 35 -14.25 8.61 5.40
N LEU A 36 -13.07 8.65 4.76
CA LEU A 36 -12.38 7.48 4.24
C LEU A 36 -11.19 7.09 5.13
N GLY A 37 -10.53 8.08 5.75
CA GLY A 37 -9.34 7.89 6.58
C GLY A 37 -8.10 8.58 6.01
N ASN A 38 -7.00 8.57 6.75
CA ASN A 38 -5.77 9.30 6.40
C ASN A 38 -4.95 8.66 5.26
N ASP A 39 -5.29 7.45 4.84
CA ASP A 39 -4.51 6.69 3.85
C ASP A 39 -4.85 7.06 2.41
N TYR A 40 -5.89 7.89 2.21
CA TYR A 40 -6.38 8.27 0.89
C TYR A 40 -5.76 9.58 0.42
N ALA A 41 -5.07 9.53 -0.71
CA ALA A 41 -4.41 10.69 -1.29
C ALA A 41 -5.34 11.50 -2.21
N VAL A 42 -5.14 12.82 -2.20
CA VAL A 42 -5.90 13.78 -3.00
C VAL A 42 -4.95 14.50 -3.94
N HIS A 43 -5.27 14.47 -5.23
CA HIS A 43 -4.45 15.08 -6.27
C HIS A 43 -5.26 16.06 -7.09
N GLU A 44 -4.62 17.14 -7.54
CA GLU A 44 -5.22 18.05 -8.51
C GLU A 44 -4.42 17.97 -9.80
N VAL A 45 -5.12 17.80 -10.91
CA VAL A 45 -4.50 17.58 -12.23
C VAL A 45 -5.16 18.46 -13.28
N SER A 46 -4.39 18.83 -14.30
CA SER A 46 -4.91 19.42 -15.52
C SER A 46 -4.59 18.50 -16.68
N ALA A 47 -5.58 17.75 -17.16
CA ALA A 47 -5.43 16.96 -18.38
C ALA A 47 -5.22 17.84 -19.62
N LYS A 48 -5.64 19.11 -19.58
CA LYS A 48 -5.50 20.05 -20.70
C LYS A 48 -4.07 20.54 -20.87
N ASP A 49 -3.40 20.84 -19.75
CA ASP A 49 -2.02 21.36 -19.74
C ASP A 49 -0.99 20.25 -19.46
N ASP A 50 -1.43 18.99 -19.40
CA ASP A 50 -0.64 17.82 -19.01
C ASP A 50 0.12 17.99 -17.67
N LYS A 51 -0.57 18.56 -16.67
CA LYS A 51 0.01 18.82 -15.34
C LYS A 51 -0.50 17.83 -14.31
N GLY A 52 0.43 17.17 -13.63
CA GLY A 52 0.15 16.28 -12.50
C GLY A 52 -0.38 14.90 -12.87
N ILE A 53 -0.55 14.61 -14.16
CA ILE A 53 -1.02 13.31 -14.65
C ILE A 53 0.05 12.24 -14.43
N GLU A 54 1.30 12.50 -14.78
CA GLU A 54 2.40 11.54 -14.61
C GLU A 54 2.63 11.19 -13.13
N GLU A 55 2.72 12.19 -12.25
CA GLU A 55 2.90 12.00 -10.80
C GLU A 55 1.74 11.18 -10.19
N LEU A 56 0.50 11.47 -10.61
CA LEU A 56 -0.67 10.70 -10.17
C LEU A 56 -0.55 9.22 -10.55
N PHE A 57 -0.23 8.92 -11.81
CA PHE A 57 -0.09 7.54 -12.26
C PHE A 57 1.11 6.84 -11.61
N LEU A 58 2.21 7.54 -11.39
CA LEU A 58 3.38 7.01 -10.69
C LEU A 58 3.03 6.63 -9.25
N GLN A 59 2.29 7.47 -8.52
CA GLN A 59 1.85 7.19 -7.16
C GLN A 59 0.87 6.03 -7.08
N ILE A 60 -0.11 5.96 -7.98
CA ILE A 60 -1.03 4.82 -8.07
C ILE A 60 -0.24 3.52 -8.31
N THR A 61 0.69 3.55 -9.26
CA THR A 61 1.50 2.38 -9.61
C THR A 61 2.38 1.94 -8.44
N ARG A 62 3.03 2.89 -7.75
CA ARG A 62 3.80 2.59 -6.53
C ARG A 62 2.92 1.96 -5.46
N ALA A 63 1.76 2.54 -5.17
CA ALA A 63 0.83 2.00 -4.18
C ALA A 63 0.39 0.56 -4.53
N LEU A 64 0.15 0.27 -5.81
CA LEU A 64 -0.19 -1.08 -6.29
C LEU A 64 0.98 -2.06 -6.14
N VAL A 65 2.20 -1.64 -6.48
CA VAL A 65 3.41 -2.48 -6.39
C VAL A 65 3.78 -2.76 -4.93
N ASP A 66 3.79 -1.74 -4.07
CA ASP A 66 4.11 -1.88 -2.65
C ASP A 66 3.12 -2.83 -1.97
N ARG A 67 1.84 -2.73 -2.33
CA ARG A 67 0.80 -3.64 -1.87
C ARG A 67 1.07 -5.08 -2.32
N ARG A 68 1.44 -5.30 -3.58
CA ARG A 68 1.77 -6.64 -4.09
C ARG A 68 2.94 -7.23 -3.31
N ASN A 69 4.02 -6.48 -3.16
CA ASN A 69 5.22 -6.93 -2.45
C ASN A 69 4.92 -7.28 -0.98
N ASN A 70 4.08 -6.48 -0.31
CA ASN A 70 3.65 -6.77 1.07
C ASN A 70 2.84 -8.07 1.18
N ARG A 71 2.04 -8.41 0.17
CA ARG A 71 1.31 -9.69 0.16
C ARG A 71 2.25 -10.87 -0.07
N GLU A 72 3.20 -10.72 -1.00
CA GLU A 72 4.21 -11.74 -1.29
C GLU A 72 5.12 -12.01 -0.08
N CYS A 73 5.55 -10.96 0.65
CA CYS A 73 6.33 -11.10 1.87
C CYS A 73 5.55 -11.73 3.04
N ARG A 74 4.26 -11.39 3.20
CA ARG A 74 3.41 -12.04 4.22
C ARG A 74 3.10 -13.50 3.87
N GLN A 75 3.06 -13.85 2.58
CA GLN A 75 2.88 -15.23 2.14
C GLN A 75 4.17 -16.06 2.30
N SER A 76 5.35 -15.49 2.06
CA SER A 76 6.62 -16.20 2.23
C SER A 76 6.96 -16.55 3.68
N LEU A 77 6.49 -15.75 4.65
CA LEU A 77 6.60 -16.08 6.08
C LEU A 77 5.69 -17.24 6.52
N HIS A 78 4.69 -17.61 5.72
CA HIS A 78 3.74 -18.67 6.05
C HIS A 78 4.06 -20.02 5.40
N THR A 79 5.09 -20.11 4.56
CA THR A 79 5.60 -21.41 4.14
C THR A 79 6.44 -21.99 5.27
N ASN A 80 5.93 -23.04 5.92
CA ASN A 80 6.65 -23.82 6.93
C ASN A 80 8.06 -24.16 6.44
N SER A 81 9.04 -23.37 6.89
CA SER A 81 10.45 -23.61 6.64
C SER A 81 10.87 -24.81 7.49
N VAL A 82 10.88 -26.00 6.89
CA VAL A 82 11.51 -27.18 7.47
C VAL A 82 12.98 -27.13 7.08
N TYR A 83 13.83 -26.76 8.03
CA TYR A 83 15.28 -26.88 7.89
C TYR A 83 15.65 -28.37 8.04
N VAL A 84 16.01 -29.02 6.93
CA VAL A 84 16.64 -30.35 6.97
C VAL A 84 18.12 -30.13 7.22
N GLY A 85 18.57 -30.37 8.45
CA GLY A 85 19.98 -30.33 8.80
C GLY A 85 20.77 -31.36 7.98
N SER A 86 21.90 -30.95 7.41
CA SER A 86 22.87 -31.86 6.78
C SER A 86 23.46 -32.83 7.82
N PRO A 87 23.65 -34.11 7.48
CA PRO A 87 24.20 -35.08 8.41
C PRO A 87 25.74 -35.08 8.31
N GLU A 88 26.41 -34.33 9.17
CA GLU A 88 27.83 -34.56 9.47
C GLU A 88 28.06 -34.45 10.99
N GLU A 89 27.94 -35.61 11.63
CA GLU A 89 28.66 -36.14 12.80
C GLU A 89 29.10 -35.20 13.96
N SER A 90 28.50 -35.50 15.13
CA SER A 90 29.16 -35.70 16.46
C SER A 90 28.92 -34.69 17.59
N GLN A 91 28.11 -35.16 18.55
CA GLN A 91 28.25 -35.12 20.01
C GLN A 91 27.63 -33.99 20.87
N GLN A 92 26.60 -34.42 21.62
CA GLN A 92 26.21 -34.07 23.00
C GLN A 92 25.83 -32.61 23.33
N THR A 93 24.54 -32.37 23.62
CA THR A 93 24.03 -32.22 25.00
C THR A 93 22.51 -31.98 25.08
N THR A 94 21.88 -32.74 25.97
CA THR A 94 20.67 -32.46 26.78
C THR A 94 19.31 -32.27 26.13
N ASP A 95 18.49 -33.31 26.27
CA ASP A 95 17.09 -33.34 26.70
C ASP A 95 16.26 -32.05 26.64
N THR A 96 15.13 -32.10 25.94
CA THR A 96 13.82 -31.88 26.60
C THR A 96 12.67 -32.38 25.73
N THR A 97 11.96 -33.34 26.29
CA THR A 97 10.71 -33.94 25.82
C THR A 97 9.61 -32.90 25.66
N CYS A 98 8.99 -32.81 24.48
CA CYS A 98 7.67 -32.19 24.29
C CYS A 98 6.83 -32.99 23.30
N CYS A 99 6.34 -34.15 23.73
CA CYS A 99 5.16 -34.79 23.15
C CYS A 99 4.11 -34.90 24.27
N ASN A 100 2.97 -34.25 24.11
CA ASN A 100 1.68 -34.68 24.66
C ASN A 100 0.61 -34.21 23.68
N SER A 101 -0.03 -35.17 23.00
CA SER A 101 -1.33 -35.79 23.37
C SER A 101 -2.49 -34.84 23.13
#